data_AF-A0A7Y9C654-F1
#
_entry.id   AF-A0A7Y9C654-F1
#
_cell.length_a   1.000
_cell.length_b   1.000
_cell.length_c   1.000
_cell.angle_alpha   90.00
_cell.angle_beta   90.00
_cell.angle_gamma   90.00
#
_symmetry.space_group_name_H-M   'P 1'
#
loop_
_entity.id
_entity.type
_entity.pdbx_description
1 polymer ?
#
loop_
_entity_poly.entity_id
_entity_poly.type
_entity_poly.pdbx_seq_one_letter_code
_entity_poly.pdbx_strand_id
1 'polypeptide(L)'
;MKATTSVLKKAVLFFAVFLFMENQGKAQHQDNMKKKILFVVTSHDKKGETGEPTGFYLSEVSHPWEILANAGYEIDFVSPKGGKAPVDGFNLSDETNRKFWEDARYKSKIENTLKPSQINPNDYIAIHYAGGHGAMWDFADNKQLANIAAKIYENGGIVSAVCHGPAGLVNIKLSNGKYLVDGKKINAFTNEEEVAVKLDKVVPFLLESKLIERGAIFEKSGLWQAHVVADKRVVTGQNPQSAKMIGESVLQQLENLDMVAKMSQFEVKTTDDQKFRKVISEYVQSALSREGNVMAEAYYEKDKPSVLWLIERWKNKSEYADFVKTTEAKALKSLQKNAFSKNYNLSDLEPLSKSQWRKTTTKTDEQLTIMLFVDAKKGTEQKFKDTYHIAMPQFRSEPGVVTYQLSQVEGDGTLFVTFEKFRSQAAFQYHLDFPPIKPVIEYLETSIKKPPFQNGLHTLIEFAPLTRE
;
A
#
# COMPACT_ATOMS: atom_id res chain seq x y z
N MET A 1 -40.33 -37.72 -33.16
CA MET A 1 -39.37 -37.60 -32.03
C MET A 1 -38.12 -36.74 -32.30
N LYS A 2 -37.81 -36.28 -33.54
CA LYS A 2 -36.63 -35.43 -33.82
C LYS A 2 -36.88 -33.90 -33.78
N ALA A 3 -38.13 -33.44 -33.82
CA ALA A 3 -38.46 -32.00 -33.83
C ALA A 3 -38.49 -31.36 -32.43
N THR A 4 -38.92 -32.10 -31.40
CA THR A 4 -39.04 -31.61 -30.02
C THR A 4 -37.69 -31.43 -29.32
N THR A 5 -36.66 -32.17 -29.71
CA THR A 5 -35.28 -32.08 -29.16
C THR A 5 -34.51 -30.85 -29.65
N SER A 6 -34.87 -30.28 -30.81
CA SER A 6 -34.24 -29.08 -31.38
C SER A 6 -34.67 -27.79 -30.67
N VAL A 7 -35.96 -27.69 -30.34
CA VAL A 7 -36.54 -26.52 -29.66
C VAL A 7 -36.03 -26.43 -28.22
N LEU A 8 -35.93 -27.55 -27.52
CA LEU A 8 -35.42 -27.59 -26.14
C LEU A 8 -33.94 -27.22 -26.05
N LYS A 9 -33.11 -27.65 -27.01
CA LYS A 9 -31.68 -27.25 -27.07
C LYS A 9 -31.49 -25.76 -27.35
N LYS A 10 -32.32 -25.16 -28.22
CA LYS A 10 -32.27 -23.71 -28.49
C LYS A 10 -32.74 -22.88 -27.30
N ALA A 11 -33.77 -23.34 -26.57
CA ALA A 11 -34.27 -22.67 -25.37
C ALA A 11 -33.24 -22.70 -24.22
N VAL A 12 -32.57 -23.84 -23.99
CA VAL A 12 -31.51 -23.97 -22.97
C VAL A 12 -30.29 -23.10 -23.31
N LEU A 13 -29.92 -23.01 -24.60
CA LEU A 13 -28.81 -22.15 -25.03
C LEU A 13 -29.13 -20.66 -24.88
N PHE A 14 -30.37 -20.24 -25.19
CA PHE A 14 -30.82 -18.87 -24.98
C PHE A 14 -30.87 -18.50 -23.50
N PHE A 15 -31.36 -19.40 -22.64
CA PHE A 15 -31.41 -19.18 -21.19
C PHE A 15 -30.01 -19.12 -20.56
N ALA A 16 -29.07 -19.94 -21.03
CA ALA A 16 -27.68 -19.93 -20.58
C ALA A 16 -26.93 -18.65 -21.00
N VAL A 17 -27.20 -18.13 -22.20
CA VAL A 17 -26.64 -16.85 -22.68
C VAL A 17 -27.24 -15.66 -21.91
N PHE A 18 -28.54 -15.68 -21.62
CA PHE A 18 -29.21 -14.62 -20.84
C PHE A 18 -28.70 -14.57 -19.39
N LEU A 19 -28.53 -15.73 -18.74
CA LEU A 19 -27.91 -15.84 -17.41
C LEU A 19 -26.44 -15.40 -17.42
N PHE A 20 -25.69 -15.65 -18.50
CA PHE A 20 -24.32 -15.15 -18.64
C PHE A 20 -24.27 -13.61 -18.79
N MET A 21 -25.21 -13.02 -19.53
CA MET A 21 -25.29 -11.57 -19.72
C MET A 21 -25.77 -10.83 -18.47
N GLU A 22 -26.71 -11.39 -17.70
CA GLU A 22 -27.09 -10.83 -16.38
C GLU A 22 -25.94 -10.89 -15.36
N ASN A 23 -25.13 -11.96 -15.41
CA ASN A 23 -23.98 -12.09 -14.51
C ASN A 23 -22.83 -11.14 -14.90
N GLN A 24 -22.65 -10.85 -16.20
CA GLN A 24 -21.72 -9.80 -16.64
C GLN A 24 -22.23 -8.38 -16.33
N GLY A 25 -23.54 -8.13 -16.43
CA GLY A 25 -24.15 -6.85 -16.06
C GLY A 25 -24.06 -6.53 -14.56
N LYS A 26 -24.06 -7.56 -13.69
CA LYS A 26 -23.81 -7.40 -12.24
C LYS A 26 -22.32 -7.30 -11.91
N ALA A 27 -21.45 -8.03 -12.61
CA ALA A 27 -20.00 -7.95 -12.42
C ALA A 27 -19.42 -6.60 -12.87
N GLN A 28 -19.98 -5.96 -13.91
CA GLN A 28 -19.53 -4.64 -14.37
C GLN A 28 -19.99 -3.47 -13.49
N HIS A 29 -21.00 -3.67 -12.63
CA HIS A 29 -21.56 -2.61 -11.79
C HIS A 29 -20.96 -2.52 -10.38
N GLN A 30 -20.07 -3.44 -10.01
CA GLN A 30 -19.47 -3.49 -8.67
C GLN A 30 -18.08 -2.84 -8.58
N ASP A 31 -17.50 -2.43 -9.71
CA ASP A 31 -16.11 -1.97 -9.83
C ASP A 31 -15.89 -0.47 -9.60
N ASN A 32 -16.90 0.28 -9.11
CA ASN A 32 -16.78 1.74 -8.98
C ASN A 32 -17.24 2.34 -7.63
N MET A 33 -17.46 1.50 -6.61
CA MET A 33 -17.60 2.01 -5.24
C MET A 33 -16.24 1.93 -4.56
N LYS A 34 -15.64 3.08 -4.20
CA LYS A 34 -14.46 3.10 -3.33
C LYS A 34 -14.78 2.26 -2.09
N LYS A 35 -13.94 1.26 -1.82
CA LYS A 35 -14.09 0.36 -0.66
C LYS A 35 -14.07 1.16 0.65
N LYS A 36 -14.72 0.65 1.70
CA LYS A 36 -14.94 1.39 2.95
C LYS A 36 -13.76 1.34 3.90
N ILE A 37 -13.77 2.20 4.91
CA ILE A 37 -12.82 2.17 6.05
C ILE A 37 -13.61 1.92 7.33
N LEU A 38 -13.12 0.99 8.16
CA LEU A 38 -13.75 0.63 9.43
C LEU A 38 -13.08 1.36 10.58
N PHE A 39 -13.78 2.27 11.24
CA PHE A 39 -13.29 2.94 12.45
C PHE A 39 -13.74 2.15 13.68
N VAL A 40 -12.79 1.80 14.54
CA VAL A 40 -13.01 1.10 15.80
C VAL A 40 -12.94 2.12 16.92
N VAL A 41 -13.99 2.15 17.75
CA VAL A 41 -14.08 2.97 18.96
C VAL A 41 -14.43 2.11 20.16
N THR A 42 -13.99 2.52 21.35
CA THR A 42 -14.26 1.79 22.60
C THR A 42 -15.74 1.81 22.96
N SER A 43 -16.19 0.80 23.70
CA SER A 43 -17.48 0.76 24.41
C SER A 43 -17.30 0.94 25.92
N HIS A 44 -16.09 1.26 26.38
CA HIS A 44 -15.72 1.39 27.79
C HIS A 44 -15.77 2.87 28.22
N ASP A 45 -16.46 3.17 29.33
CA ASP A 45 -16.83 4.54 29.71
C ASP A 45 -16.19 5.01 31.03
N LYS A 46 -15.36 4.20 31.69
CA LYS A 46 -14.73 4.54 32.97
C LYS A 46 -13.25 4.13 33.04
N LYS A 47 -12.43 4.86 33.78
CA LYS A 47 -11.00 4.51 33.97
C LYS A 47 -10.83 3.51 35.10
N GLY A 48 -11.08 2.23 34.81
CA GLY A 48 -10.94 1.14 35.77
C GLY A 48 -11.80 1.37 37.02
N GLU A 49 -11.20 1.18 38.20
CA GLU A 49 -11.90 1.33 39.50
C GLU A 49 -12.00 2.78 39.99
N THR A 50 -11.37 3.75 39.31
CA THR A 50 -11.40 5.16 39.72
C THR A 50 -12.80 5.79 39.61
N GLY A 51 -13.64 5.23 38.73
CA GLY A 51 -14.96 5.77 38.41
C GLY A 51 -14.94 7.03 37.52
N GLU A 52 -13.77 7.59 37.21
CA GLU A 52 -13.66 8.72 36.29
C GLU A 52 -14.13 8.33 34.88
N PRO A 53 -14.89 9.20 34.18
CA PRO A 53 -15.35 8.90 32.83
C PRO A 53 -14.19 8.83 31.82
N THR A 54 -14.39 8.04 30.77
CA THR A 54 -13.55 8.03 29.56
C THR A 54 -14.36 7.54 28.36
N GLY A 55 -13.71 7.29 27.23
CA GLY A 55 -14.30 6.90 25.97
C GLY A 55 -13.28 6.95 24.84
N PHE A 56 -13.77 7.05 23.61
CA PHE A 56 -12.88 7.33 22.47
C PHE A 56 -12.56 8.83 22.44
N TYR A 57 -11.32 9.20 22.08
CA TYR A 57 -10.93 10.60 22.00
C TYR A 57 -11.48 11.25 20.71
N LEU A 58 -12.28 12.31 20.80
CA LEU A 58 -13.04 12.83 19.66
C LEU A 58 -12.17 13.21 18.45
N SER A 59 -11.03 13.89 18.66
CA SER A 59 -10.15 14.32 17.55
C SER A 59 -9.44 13.15 16.87
N GLU A 60 -9.28 12.02 17.56
CA GLU A 60 -8.72 10.80 16.99
C GLU A 60 -9.70 10.06 16.08
N VAL A 61 -10.98 10.47 16.07
CA VAL A 61 -11.97 10.06 15.08
C VAL A 61 -12.14 11.13 14.01
N SER A 62 -12.43 12.36 14.42
CA SER A 62 -12.85 13.44 13.51
C SER A 62 -11.73 13.87 12.55
N HIS A 63 -10.47 13.94 13.01
CA HIS A 63 -9.35 14.39 12.16
C HIS A 63 -9.00 13.36 11.07
N PRO A 64 -8.84 12.05 11.36
CA PRO A 64 -8.71 11.05 10.31
C PRO A 64 -9.95 10.98 9.40
N TRP A 65 -11.15 11.10 9.99
CA TRP A 65 -12.40 11.11 9.23
C TRP A 65 -12.43 12.21 8.18
N GLU A 66 -12.05 13.44 8.53
CA GLU A 66 -12.09 14.55 7.59
C GLU A 66 -11.20 14.30 6.36
N ILE A 67 -9.97 13.84 6.57
CA ILE A 67 -9.03 13.56 5.48
C ILE A 67 -9.58 12.47 4.55
N LEU A 68 -10.04 11.36 5.14
CA LEU A 68 -10.45 10.17 4.39
C LEU A 68 -11.83 10.35 3.72
N ALA A 69 -12.77 11.02 4.39
CA ALA A 69 -14.08 11.34 3.83
C ALA A 69 -13.96 12.36 2.69
N ASN A 70 -13.10 13.39 2.82
CA ASN A 70 -12.83 14.33 1.74
C ASN A 70 -12.19 13.64 0.52
N ALA A 71 -11.39 12.58 0.75
CA ALA A 71 -10.85 11.74 -0.33
C ALA A 71 -11.90 10.80 -0.96
N GLY A 72 -13.15 10.81 -0.47
CA GLY A 72 -14.28 10.06 -1.01
C GLY A 72 -14.42 8.64 -0.45
N TYR A 73 -13.74 8.29 0.64
CA TYR A 73 -13.93 7.01 1.31
C TYR A 73 -15.13 7.07 2.26
N GLU A 74 -15.92 6.00 2.26
CA GLU A 74 -17.01 5.81 3.22
C GLU A 74 -16.47 5.23 4.53
N ILE A 75 -16.90 5.79 5.67
CA ILE A 75 -16.47 5.34 7.01
C ILE A 75 -17.64 4.72 7.77
N ASP A 76 -17.45 3.49 8.23
CA ASP A 76 -18.36 2.81 9.17
C ASP A 76 -17.71 2.73 10.57
N PHE A 77 -18.52 2.69 11.62
CA PHE A 77 -18.06 2.59 12.99
C PHE A 77 -18.43 1.25 13.61
N VAL A 78 -17.48 0.63 14.31
CA VAL A 78 -17.66 -0.58 15.10
C VAL A 78 -17.14 -0.35 16.51
N SER A 79 -17.81 -0.93 17.50
CA SER A 79 -17.29 -0.98 18.87
C SER A 79 -17.46 -2.38 19.48
N PRO A 80 -16.69 -2.77 20.50
CA PRO A 80 -16.79 -4.09 21.12
C PRO A 80 -18.21 -4.54 21.46
N LYS A 81 -19.06 -3.64 21.97
CA LYS A 81 -20.45 -3.92 22.36
C LYS A 81 -21.48 -3.46 21.31
N GLY A 82 -21.07 -2.68 20.30
CA GLY A 82 -21.98 -1.96 19.40
C GLY A 82 -22.82 -0.90 20.13
N GLY A 83 -23.68 -0.20 19.39
CA GLY A 83 -24.52 0.86 19.94
C GLY A 83 -23.75 2.14 20.23
N LYS A 84 -24.19 2.91 21.24
CA LYS A 84 -23.62 4.22 21.56
C LYS A 84 -22.23 4.11 22.18
N ALA A 85 -21.22 4.61 21.46
CA ALA A 85 -19.86 4.69 21.98
C ALA A 85 -19.70 5.90 22.92
N PRO A 86 -19.07 5.75 24.10
CA PRO A 86 -18.76 6.86 25.00
C PRO A 86 -17.66 7.75 24.40
N VAL A 87 -17.82 9.06 24.50
CA VAL A 87 -16.86 10.05 23.97
C VAL A 87 -16.04 10.68 25.10
N ASP A 88 -14.76 10.87 24.84
CA ASP A 88 -13.80 11.61 25.66
C ASP A 88 -13.14 12.72 24.83
N GLY A 89 -12.47 13.67 25.48
CA GLY A 89 -11.81 14.78 24.79
C GLY A 89 -12.80 15.68 24.01
N PHE A 90 -14.03 15.81 24.52
CA PHE A 90 -15.11 16.50 23.82
C PHE A 90 -14.87 18.01 23.72
N ASN A 91 -14.30 18.45 22.61
CA ASN A 91 -14.01 19.86 22.35
C ASN A 91 -14.53 20.31 20.97
N LEU A 92 -15.62 21.10 20.96
CA LEU A 92 -16.20 21.66 19.73
C LEU A 92 -15.64 23.04 19.34
N SER A 93 -14.67 23.58 20.08
CA SER A 93 -13.92 24.76 19.61
C SER A 93 -12.96 24.39 18.46
N ASP A 94 -12.60 23.11 18.35
CA ASP A 94 -11.91 22.54 17.19
C ASP A 94 -12.93 22.40 16.03
N GLU A 95 -12.61 23.02 14.89
CA GLU A 95 -13.52 23.08 13.75
C GLU A 95 -13.82 21.70 13.15
N THR A 96 -12.82 20.81 13.10
CA THR A 96 -12.96 19.46 12.55
C THR A 96 -13.82 18.59 13.48
N ASN A 97 -13.64 18.71 14.80
CA ASN A 97 -14.52 18.06 15.78
C ASN A 97 -15.96 18.52 15.62
N ARG A 98 -16.20 19.83 15.51
CA ARG A 98 -17.53 20.40 15.34
C ARG A 98 -18.17 19.91 14.04
N LYS A 99 -17.44 19.97 12.92
CA LYS A 99 -17.90 19.49 11.61
C LYS A 99 -18.31 18.01 11.65
N PHE A 100 -17.50 17.15 12.28
CA PHE A 100 -17.85 15.73 12.45
C PHE A 100 -19.09 15.55 13.34
N TRP A 101 -19.14 16.25 14.47
CA TRP A 101 -20.22 16.08 15.46
C TRP A 101 -21.57 16.60 14.97
N GLU A 102 -21.56 17.64 14.13
CA GLU A 102 -22.76 18.25 13.53
C GLU A 102 -23.20 17.54 12.23
N ASP A 103 -22.35 16.69 11.65
CA ASP A 103 -22.75 15.84 10.51
C ASP A 103 -23.74 14.76 10.97
N ALA A 104 -25.02 14.95 10.64
CA ALA A 104 -26.11 14.07 11.08
C ALA A 104 -25.91 12.59 10.68
N ARG A 105 -25.26 12.33 9.54
CA ARG A 105 -25.00 10.97 9.06
C ARG A 105 -23.96 10.29 9.94
N TYR A 106 -22.81 10.93 10.15
CA TYR A 106 -21.73 10.32 10.92
C TYR A 106 -22.01 10.34 12.43
N LYS A 107 -22.70 11.36 12.93
CA LYS A 107 -23.22 11.38 14.29
C LYS A 107 -24.14 10.18 14.56
N SER A 108 -25.07 9.89 13.65
CA SER A 108 -25.94 8.72 13.77
C SER A 108 -25.14 7.41 13.79
N LYS A 109 -24.11 7.28 12.95
CA LYS A 109 -23.27 6.07 12.93
C LYS A 109 -22.43 5.88 14.19
N ILE A 110 -21.82 6.94 14.74
CA ILE A 110 -21.02 6.83 15.97
C ILE A 110 -21.90 6.62 17.22
N GLU A 111 -23.13 7.13 17.21
CA GLU A 111 -24.13 6.85 18.26
C GLU A 111 -24.78 5.46 18.12
N ASN A 112 -24.63 4.79 16.97
CA ASN A 112 -25.20 3.47 16.68
C ASN A 112 -24.16 2.56 16.01
N THR A 113 -23.00 2.41 16.64
CA THR A 113 -21.90 1.60 16.10
C THR A 113 -22.33 0.16 15.84
N LEU A 114 -21.76 -0.44 14.80
CA LEU A 114 -21.90 -1.86 14.53
C LEU A 114 -21.22 -2.68 15.62
N LYS A 115 -21.67 -3.92 15.79
CA LYS A 115 -20.97 -4.96 16.56
C LYS A 115 -19.98 -5.69 15.65
N PRO A 116 -18.89 -6.28 16.19
CA PRO A 116 -17.92 -7.02 15.39
C PRO A 116 -18.57 -8.15 14.56
N SER A 117 -19.61 -8.79 15.09
CA SER A 117 -20.34 -9.86 14.40
C SER A 117 -21.12 -9.41 13.15
N GLN A 118 -21.30 -8.10 12.95
CA GLN A 118 -21.98 -7.53 11.78
C GLN A 118 -21.00 -7.12 10.68
N ILE A 119 -19.70 -7.22 10.95
CA ILE A 119 -18.65 -6.78 10.02
C ILE A 119 -18.27 -7.92 9.09
N ASN A 120 -18.33 -7.66 7.79
CA ASN A 120 -17.68 -8.45 6.77
C ASN A 120 -16.33 -7.81 6.40
N PRO A 121 -15.17 -8.41 6.75
CA PRO A 121 -13.85 -7.81 6.50
C PRO A 121 -13.57 -7.50 5.03
N ASN A 122 -14.21 -8.20 4.09
CA ASN A 122 -13.98 -8.02 2.65
C ASN A 122 -14.52 -6.69 2.11
N ASP A 123 -15.40 -6.03 2.86
CA ASP A 123 -16.00 -4.74 2.47
C ASP A 123 -15.06 -3.55 2.77
N TYR A 124 -13.95 -3.80 3.48
CA TYR A 124 -13.07 -2.77 4.01
C TYR A 124 -11.65 -2.88 3.45
N ILE A 125 -11.07 -1.73 3.09
CA ILE A 125 -9.65 -1.59 2.67
C ILE A 125 -8.74 -1.12 3.79
N ALA A 126 -9.32 -0.59 4.87
CA ALA A 126 -8.57 -0.18 6.03
C ALA A 126 -9.42 -0.33 7.29
N ILE A 127 -8.73 -0.52 8.41
CA ILE A 127 -9.28 -0.44 9.75
C ILE A 127 -8.47 0.57 10.55
N HIS A 128 -9.16 1.44 11.29
CA HIS A 128 -8.56 2.49 12.11
C HIS A 128 -9.04 2.36 13.55
N TYR A 129 -8.13 2.17 14.50
CA TYR A 129 -8.43 2.16 15.93
C TYR A 129 -8.19 3.54 16.52
N ALA A 130 -9.27 4.26 16.81
CA ALA A 130 -9.17 5.48 17.60
C ALA A 130 -8.82 5.12 19.05
N GLY A 131 -8.02 5.97 19.69
CA GLY A 131 -7.65 5.81 21.10
C GLY A 131 -8.64 6.51 22.03
N GLY A 132 -8.11 7.20 23.03
CA GLY A 132 -8.79 7.46 24.30
C GLY A 132 -8.61 6.31 25.27
N HIS A 133 -8.48 6.63 26.57
CA HIS A 133 -8.11 5.65 27.60
C HIS A 133 -9.04 4.43 27.64
N GLY A 134 -10.33 4.58 27.32
CA GLY A 134 -11.30 3.48 27.29
C GLY A 134 -10.84 2.27 26.47
N ALA A 135 -10.08 2.49 25.38
CA ALA A 135 -9.52 1.44 24.53
C ALA A 135 -8.69 0.39 25.31
N MET A 136 -8.05 0.79 26.40
CA MET A 136 -7.19 -0.09 27.21
C MET A 136 -7.95 -1.25 27.86
N TRP A 137 -9.26 -1.13 28.06
CA TRP A 137 -10.05 -2.15 28.76
C TRP A 137 -10.82 -3.10 27.84
N ASP A 138 -11.08 -2.74 26.58
CA ASP A 138 -11.98 -3.53 25.73
C ASP A 138 -11.48 -3.82 24.31
N PHE A 139 -10.30 -3.32 23.92
CA PHE A 139 -9.71 -3.63 22.62
C PHE A 139 -8.85 -4.89 22.62
N ALA A 140 -7.88 -4.99 23.54
CA ALA A 140 -6.83 -6.01 23.48
C ALA A 140 -7.36 -7.45 23.51
N ASP A 141 -8.44 -7.70 24.26
CA ASP A 141 -9.02 -9.04 24.40
C ASP A 141 -10.21 -9.30 23.47
N ASN A 142 -10.56 -8.35 22.60
CA ASN A 142 -11.63 -8.53 21.63
C ASN A 142 -11.17 -9.37 20.43
N LYS A 143 -11.33 -10.70 20.55
CA LYS A 143 -10.94 -11.67 19.51
C LYS A 143 -11.64 -11.44 18.16
N GLN A 144 -12.88 -10.92 18.14
CA GLN A 144 -13.59 -10.68 16.89
C GLN A 144 -12.98 -9.50 16.12
N LEU A 145 -12.71 -8.39 16.81
CA LEU A 145 -12.00 -7.24 16.21
C LEU A 145 -10.60 -7.63 15.75
N ALA A 146 -9.86 -8.41 16.55
CA ALA A 146 -8.54 -8.90 16.15
C ALA A 146 -8.59 -9.73 14.86
N ASN A 147 -9.59 -10.62 14.72
CA ASN A 147 -9.78 -11.41 13.52
C ASN A 147 -10.20 -10.57 12.30
N ILE A 148 -11.02 -9.54 12.49
CA ILE A 148 -11.41 -8.61 11.42
C ILE A 148 -10.17 -7.87 10.91
N ALA A 149 -9.37 -7.30 11.81
CA ALA A 149 -8.17 -6.56 11.46
C ALA A 149 -7.12 -7.45 10.77
N ALA A 150 -6.90 -8.67 11.26
CA ALA A 150 -6.01 -9.65 10.62
C ALA A 150 -6.46 -9.93 9.18
N LYS A 151 -7.75 -10.18 8.94
CA LYS A 151 -8.29 -10.43 7.60
C LYS A 151 -8.14 -9.23 6.67
N ILE A 152 -8.46 -8.01 7.14
CA ILE A 152 -8.27 -6.78 6.34
C ILE A 152 -6.80 -6.66 5.95
N TYR A 153 -5.87 -6.85 6.89
CA TYR A 153 -4.44 -6.78 6.64
C TYR A 153 -3.96 -7.87 5.66
N GLU A 154 -4.40 -9.12 5.81
CA GLU A 154 -4.01 -10.21 4.93
C GLU A 154 -4.61 -10.09 3.52
N ASN A 155 -5.75 -9.41 3.39
CA ASN A 155 -6.36 -9.04 2.11
C ASN A 155 -5.68 -7.82 1.44
N GLY A 156 -4.54 -7.36 1.95
CA GLY A 156 -3.81 -6.22 1.39
C GLY A 156 -4.22 -4.85 1.93
N GLY A 157 -5.18 -4.79 2.86
CA GLY A 157 -5.64 -3.55 3.48
C GLY A 157 -4.69 -2.95 4.52
N ILE A 158 -5.06 -1.79 5.06
CA ILE A 158 -4.24 -1.04 6.03
C ILE A 158 -4.80 -1.22 7.44
N VAL A 159 -3.92 -1.36 8.43
CA VAL A 159 -4.29 -1.30 9.84
C VAL A 159 -3.70 -0.02 10.41
N SER A 160 -4.51 0.82 11.03
CA SER A 160 -4.03 2.04 11.65
C SER A 160 -4.56 2.22 13.06
N ALA A 161 -3.82 2.93 13.91
CA ALA A 161 -4.20 3.19 15.28
C ALA A 161 -3.50 4.43 15.84
N VAL A 162 -4.08 5.10 16.83
CA VAL A 162 -3.46 6.29 17.45
C VAL A 162 -3.66 6.30 18.96
N CYS A 163 -2.70 6.88 19.70
CA CYS A 163 -2.79 7.04 21.16
C CYS A 163 -2.92 5.69 21.87
N HIS A 164 -4.04 5.42 22.55
CA HIS A 164 -4.35 4.11 23.15
C HIS A 164 -5.00 3.11 22.19
N GLY A 165 -5.39 3.55 20.98
CA GLY A 165 -5.95 2.70 19.93
C GLY A 165 -5.09 1.46 19.60
N PRO A 166 -3.74 1.54 19.61
CA PRO A 166 -2.85 0.39 19.46
C PRO A 166 -3.07 -0.74 20.48
N ALA A 167 -3.82 -0.52 21.57
CA ALA A 167 -4.30 -1.61 22.43
C ALA A 167 -5.04 -2.70 21.63
N GLY A 168 -5.74 -2.32 20.55
CA GLY A 168 -6.39 -3.25 19.63
C GLY A 168 -5.44 -4.10 18.79
N LEU A 169 -4.16 -3.72 18.71
CA LEU A 169 -3.14 -4.44 17.93
C LEU A 169 -2.40 -5.50 18.76
N VAL A 170 -2.44 -5.37 20.10
CA VAL A 170 -1.64 -6.17 21.06
C VAL A 170 -1.76 -7.68 20.84
N ASN A 171 -2.95 -8.18 20.50
CA ASN A 171 -3.22 -9.60 20.35
C ASN A 171 -3.64 -10.01 18.93
N ILE A 172 -3.48 -9.14 17.91
CA ILE A 172 -3.71 -9.52 16.52
C ILE A 172 -2.62 -10.50 16.09
N LYS A 173 -3.02 -11.71 15.71
CA LYS A 173 -2.14 -12.71 15.10
C LYS A 173 -2.49 -12.92 13.64
N LEU A 174 -1.47 -13.04 12.81
CA LEU A 174 -1.60 -13.37 11.40
C LEU A 174 -1.65 -14.90 11.21
N SER A 175 -2.02 -15.36 10.03
CA SER A 175 -2.07 -16.78 9.63
C SER A 175 -0.73 -17.51 9.80
N ASN A 176 0.38 -16.79 9.77
CA ASN A 176 1.72 -17.33 10.04
C ASN A 176 2.02 -17.54 11.54
N GLY A 177 1.07 -17.25 12.44
CA GLY A 177 1.18 -17.42 13.88
C GLY A 177 1.88 -16.27 14.63
N LYS A 178 2.50 -15.31 13.91
CA LYS A 178 3.16 -14.14 14.50
C LYS A 178 2.15 -13.05 14.84
N TYR A 179 2.52 -12.19 15.78
CA TYR A 179 1.77 -10.96 16.04
C TYR A 179 1.87 -10.00 14.85
N LEU A 180 0.81 -9.24 14.59
CA LEU A 180 0.81 -8.22 13.53
C LEU A 180 1.98 -7.23 13.71
N VAL A 181 2.29 -6.86 14.95
CA VAL A 181 3.32 -5.89 15.28
C VAL A 181 4.74 -6.46 15.29
N ASP A 182 4.91 -7.79 15.21
CA ASP A 182 6.23 -8.44 15.26
C ASP A 182 7.14 -7.95 14.12
N GLY A 183 8.30 -7.43 14.50
CA GLY A 183 9.32 -6.90 13.58
C GLY A 183 8.88 -5.68 12.77
N LYS A 184 7.87 -4.93 13.23
CA LYS A 184 7.44 -3.67 12.61
C LYS A 184 7.73 -2.49 13.52
N LYS A 185 8.03 -1.35 12.91
CA LYS A 185 8.06 -0.06 13.58
C LYS A 185 6.64 0.32 13.99
N ILE A 186 6.46 0.63 15.27
CA ILE A 186 5.17 0.97 15.87
C ILE A 186 5.35 2.15 16.82
N ASN A 187 4.31 2.95 16.96
CA ASN A 187 4.17 4.00 17.97
C ASN A 187 2.81 3.83 18.68
N ALA A 188 2.66 4.40 19.86
CA ALA A 188 1.45 4.44 20.67
C ALA A 188 1.62 5.50 21.77
N PHE A 189 0.60 5.72 22.59
CA PHE A 189 0.75 6.53 23.79
C PHE A 189 1.88 5.96 24.65
N THR A 190 2.87 6.81 24.92
CA THR A 190 4.13 6.36 25.51
C THR A 190 3.97 6.09 27.00
N ASN A 191 4.84 5.24 27.54
CA ASN A 191 4.91 5.01 28.98
C ASN A 191 5.14 6.32 29.75
N GLU A 192 5.97 7.21 29.20
CA GLU A 192 6.28 8.50 29.82
C GLU A 192 5.07 9.46 29.79
N GLU A 193 4.27 9.46 28.72
CA GLU A 193 3.00 10.21 28.69
C GLU A 193 1.99 9.63 29.70
N GLU A 194 1.92 8.31 29.85
CA GLU A 194 1.03 7.64 30.82
C GLU A 194 1.38 8.00 32.28
N VAL A 195 2.68 8.04 32.60
CA VAL A 195 3.16 8.51 33.90
C VAL A 195 2.87 9.99 34.09
N ALA A 196 3.04 10.82 33.05
CA ALA A 196 2.79 12.26 33.13
C ALA A 196 1.32 12.58 33.43
N VAL A 197 0.38 11.77 32.93
CA VAL A 197 -1.06 11.88 33.26
C VAL A 197 -1.46 11.11 34.52
N LYS A 198 -0.51 10.46 35.20
CA LYS A 198 -0.69 9.72 36.46
C LYS A 198 -1.68 8.54 36.36
N LEU A 199 -1.77 7.91 35.19
CA LEU A 199 -2.65 6.77 34.95
C LEU A 199 -1.88 5.46 34.75
N ASP A 200 -0.55 5.47 34.89
CA ASP A 200 0.32 4.30 34.75
C ASP A 200 0.04 3.18 35.77
N LYS A 201 -0.64 3.50 36.88
CA LYS A 201 -1.13 2.55 37.90
C LYS A 201 -2.62 2.21 37.77
N VAL A 202 -3.32 2.85 36.84
CA VAL A 202 -4.76 2.68 36.61
C VAL A 202 -5.02 1.81 35.39
N VAL A 203 -4.25 2.01 34.31
CA VAL A 203 -4.37 1.20 33.10
C VAL A 203 -4.05 -0.28 33.38
N PRO A 204 -4.72 -1.24 32.72
CA PRO A 204 -4.53 -2.67 32.96
C PRO A 204 -3.13 -3.17 32.56
N PHE A 205 -2.45 -2.45 31.67
CA PHE A 205 -1.06 -2.67 31.28
C PHE A 205 -0.50 -1.39 30.64
N LEU A 206 0.82 -1.27 30.60
CA LEU A 206 1.50 -0.20 29.88
C LEU A 206 1.58 -0.54 28.39
N LEU A 207 0.97 0.29 27.53
CA LEU A 207 0.75 -0.04 26.12
C LEU A 207 2.05 -0.19 25.33
N GLU A 208 2.98 0.78 25.43
CA GLU A 208 4.30 0.72 24.79
C GLU A 208 5.04 -0.56 25.19
N SER A 209 5.16 -0.83 26.50
CA SER A 209 5.82 -2.04 27.01
C SER A 209 5.19 -3.32 26.46
N LYS A 210 3.85 -3.34 26.36
CA LYS A 210 3.13 -4.52 25.88
C LYS A 210 3.33 -4.76 24.38
N LEU A 211 3.41 -3.71 23.58
CA LEU A 211 3.70 -3.82 22.15
C LEU A 211 5.13 -4.31 21.91
N ILE A 212 6.11 -3.84 22.70
CA ILE A 212 7.50 -4.32 22.67
C ILE A 212 7.56 -5.81 23.02
N GLU A 213 6.84 -6.27 24.04
CA GLU A 213 6.72 -7.71 24.39
C GLU A 213 6.19 -8.56 23.22
N ARG A 214 5.45 -7.94 22.28
CA ARG A 214 4.88 -8.58 21.08
C ARG A 214 5.80 -8.50 19.86
N GLY A 215 7.02 -8.01 20.02
CA GLY A 215 8.04 -7.93 18.99
C GLY A 215 8.04 -6.61 18.20
N ALA A 216 7.29 -5.59 18.63
CA ALA A 216 7.31 -4.29 18.00
C ALA A 216 8.68 -3.58 18.17
N ILE A 217 9.11 -2.89 17.13
CA ILE A 217 10.24 -1.95 17.17
C ILE A 217 9.63 -0.58 17.51
N PHE A 218 9.66 -0.17 18.77
CA PHE A 218 8.96 1.04 19.19
C PHE A 218 9.75 2.31 18.82
N GLU A 219 9.12 3.22 18.09
CA GLU A 219 9.66 4.55 17.75
C GLU A 219 8.78 5.62 18.38
N LYS A 220 9.38 6.58 19.09
CA LYS A 220 8.66 7.64 19.82
C LYS A 220 9.36 8.98 19.75
N SER A 221 8.57 10.04 19.91
CA SER A 221 9.04 11.42 20.13
C SER A 221 8.87 11.82 21.60
N GLY A 222 9.33 13.03 21.95
CA GLY A 222 9.04 13.62 23.26
C GLY A 222 7.53 13.73 23.54
N LEU A 223 7.19 13.97 24.81
CA LEU A 223 5.80 14.06 25.27
C LEU A 223 4.99 15.04 24.42
N TRP A 224 3.77 14.64 24.02
CA TRP A 224 2.80 15.48 23.31
C TRP A 224 3.23 15.93 21.91
N GLN A 225 4.37 15.44 21.42
CA GLN A 225 4.80 15.71 20.05
C GLN A 225 4.02 14.83 19.08
N ALA A 226 3.58 15.41 17.98
CA ALA A 226 2.99 14.64 16.89
C ALA A 226 4.05 13.69 16.31
N HIS A 227 3.71 12.41 16.19
CA HIS A 227 4.57 11.39 15.61
C HIS A 227 3.69 10.29 15.00
N VAL A 228 3.90 10.01 13.71
CA VAL A 228 3.30 8.88 13.00
C VAL A 228 4.38 7.99 12.40
N VAL A 229 4.21 6.68 12.55
CA VAL A 229 5.04 5.64 11.97
C VAL A 229 4.17 4.85 10.99
N ALA A 230 4.69 4.60 9.79
CA ALA A 230 4.06 3.72 8.80
C ALA A 230 5.06 2.63 8.39
N ASP A 231 4.75 1.37 8.70
CA ASP A 231 5.58 0.22 8.36
C ASP A 231 4.72 -0.96 7.90
N LYS A 232 5.00 -1.48 6.69
CA LYS A 232 4.32 -2.63 6.09
C LYS A 232 2.79 -2.56 6.17
N ARG A 233 2.20 -1.39 5.85
CA ARG A 233 0.73 -1.11 5.92
C ARG A 233 0.14 -1.08 7.34
N VAL A 234 0.98 -0.99 8.37
CA VAL A 234 0.58 -0.67 9.73
C VAL A 234 0.95 0.79 10.00
N VAL A 235 -0.03 1.63 10.32
CA VAL A 235 0.15 3.08 10.52
C VAL A 235 -0.23 3.45 11.95
N THR A 236 0.73 3.84 12.78
CA THR A 236 0.47 4.11 14.20
C THR A 236 0.94 5.49 14.64
N GLY A 237 0.18 6.14 15.52
CA GLY A 237 0.45 7.50 16.01
C GLY A 237 0.50 7.59 17.53
N GLN A 238 1.30 8.52 18.03
CA GLN A 238 1.63 8.59 19.45
C GLN A 238 0.48 9.06 20.35
N ASN A 239 -0.22 10.12 19.97
CA ASN A 239 -1.09 10.89 20.86
C ASN A 239 -2.13 11.69 20.05
N PRO A 240 -3.09 12.42 20.68
CA PRO A 240 -4.10 13.19 19.95
C PRO A 240 -3.53 14.19 18.92
N GLN A 241 -2.34 14.75 19.17
CA GLN A 241 -1.65 15.68 18.27
C GLN A 241 -1.26 15.01 16.94
N SER A 242 -1.20 13.68 16.91
CA SER A 242 -0.86 12.89 15.73
C SER A 242 -2.08 12.54 14.86
N ALA A 243 -3.31 12.83 15.31
CA ALA A 243 -4.54 12.32 14.69
C ALA A 243 -4.70 12.72 13.20
N LYS A 244 -4.45 13.99 12.85
CA LYS A 244 -4.50 14.44 11.46
C LYS A 244 -3.48 13.72 10.56
N MET A 245 -2.24 13.59 11.03
CA MET A 245 -1.17 12.90 10.31
C MET A 245 -1.48 11.41 10.08
N ILE A 246 -2.28 10.79 10.94
CA ILE A 246 -2.77 9.42 10.72
C ILE A 246 -3.69 9.36 9.51
N GLY A 247 -4.66 10.28 9.40
CA GLY A 247 -5.53 10.37 8.23
C GLY A 247 -4.74 10.55 6.94
N GLU A 248 -3.77 11.47 6.94
CA GLU A 248 -2.88 11.73 5.80
C GLU A 248 -2.03 10.50 5.43
N SER A 249 -1.44 9.83 6.43
CA SER A 249 -0.60 8.65 6.21
C SER A 249 -1.41 7.45 5.70
N VAL A 250 -2.63 7.24 6.21
CA VAL A 250 -3.53 6.19 5.72
C VAL A 250 -3.95 6.49 4.28
N LEU A 251 -4.31 7.74 3.96
CA LEU A 251 -4.65 8.14 2.60
C LEU A 251 -3.48 7.87 1.64
N GLN A 252 -2.26 8.24 2.02
CA GLN A 252 -1.07 7.98 1.21
C GLN A 252 -0.88 6.47 0.96
N GLN A 253 -1.05 5.63 1.98
CA GLN A 253 -0.97 4.17 1.81
C GLN A 253 -2.09 3.64 0.90
N LEU A 254 -3.30 4.19 0.97
CA LEU A 254 -4.41 3.82 0.09
C LEU A 254 -4.14 4.20 -1.37
N GLU A 255 -3.59 5.39 -1.60
CA GLU A 255 -3.18 5.81 -2.94
C GLU A 255 -2.08 4.90 -3.51
N ASN A 256 -1.12 4.50 -2.68
CA ASN A 256 -0.08 3.53 -3.07
C ASN A 256 -0.65 2.16 -3.46
N LEU A 257 -1.74 1.71 -2.83
CA LEU A 257 -2.42 0.45 -3.17
C LEU A 257 -3.19 0.51 -4.50
N ASP A 258 -3.60 1.71 -4.95
CA ASP A 258 -4.34 1.90 -6.20
C ASP A 258 -3.43 2.22 -7.40
N MET A 259 -2.16 2.56 -7.12
CA MET A 259 -1.15 2.85 -8.14
C MET A 259 -1.01 1.68 -9.13
N VAL A 260 -0.89 2.00 -10.41
CA VAL A 260 -0.56 1.01 -11.45
C VAL A 260 0.94 1.09 -11.72
N ALA A 261 1.67 -0.01 -11.51
CA ALA A 261 3.04 -0.16 -11.98
C ALA A 261 3.10 -1.28 -13.03
N LYS A 262 3.71 -0.98 -14.18
CA LYS A 262 3.73 -1.90 -15.32
C LYS A 262 5.06 -1.88 -16.05
N MET A 263 5.44 -3.05 -16.55
CA MET A 263 6.54 -3.24 -17.47
C MET A 263 6.07 -4.01 -18.70
N SER A 264 6.43 -3.54 -19.89
CA SER A 264 6.14 -4.21 -21.14
C SER A 264 7.43 -4.44 -21.90
N GLN A 265 7.73 -5.69 -22.21
CA GLN A 265 8.85 -6.11 -23.05
C GLN A 265 8.36 -6.34 -24.47
N PHE A 266 9.15 -5.93 -25.45
CA PHE A 266 8.92 -6.18 -26.87
C PHE A 266 10.20 -6.72 -27.49
N GLU A 267 10.14 -7.85 -28.18
CA GLU A 267 11.23 -8.31 -29.03
C GLU A 267 10.88 -8.06 -30.49
N VAL A 268 11.61 -7.13 -31.10
CA VAL A 268 11.25 -6.48 -32.36
C VAL A 268 12.18 -6.94 -33.48
N LYS A 269 11.63 -7.15 -34.68
CA LYS A 269 12.45 -7.43 -35.87
C LYS A 269 13.21 -6.17 -36.29
N THR A 270 14.42 -6.33 -36.80
CA THR A 270 15.27 -5.21 -37.26
C THR A 270 14.56 -4.28 -38.25
N THR A 271 13.70 -4.82 -39.12
CA THR A 271 12.91 -4.05 -40.10
C THR A 271 11.87 -3.11 -39.48
N ASP A 272 11.42 -3.41 -38.26
CA ASP A 272 10.39 -2.65 -37.55
C ASP A 272 10.95 -1.82 -36.38
N ASP A 273 12.24 -1.94 -36.05
CA ASP A 273 12.87 -1.33 -34.87
C ASP A 273 12.66 0.19 -34.79
N GLN A 274 12.99 0.93 -35.85
CA GLN A 274 12.80 2.39 -35.88
C GLN A 274 11.34 2.80 -35.68
N LYS A 275 10.41 2.01 -36.25
CA LYS A 275 8.97 2.26 -36.11
C LYS A 275 8.51 2.01 -34.67
N PHE A 276 8.95 0.93 -34.03
CA PHE A 276 8.65 0.65 -32.63
C PHE A 276 9.20 1.71 -31.70
N ARG A 277 10.48 2.08 -31.85
CA ARG A 277 11.11 3.13 -31.05
C ARG A 277 10.36 4.45 -31.17
N LYS A 278 10.00 4.86 -32.39
CA LYS A 278 9.20 6.07 -32.61
C LYS A 278 7.86 6.02 -31.87
N VAL A 279 7.09 4.94 -32.05
CA VAL A 279 5.76 4.80 -31.44
C VAL A 279 5.84 4.73 -29.90
N ILE A 280 6.85 4.05 -29.34
CA ILE A 280 7.07 4.01 -27.90
C ILE A 280 7.49 5.39 -27.38
N SER A 281 8.33 6.13 -28.10
CA SER A 281 8.69 7.50 -27.71
C SER A 281 7.48 8.43 -27.70
N GLU A 282 6.61 8.36 -28.72
CA GLU A 282 5.35 9.11 -28.76
C GLU A 282 4.41 8.73 -27.60
N TYR A 283 4.32 7.42 -27.28
CA TYR A 283 3.60 6.93 -26.11
C TYR A 283 4.14 7.53 -24.81
N VAL A 284 5.46 7.49 -24.60
CA VAL A 284 6.10 8.00 -23.37
C VAL A 284 5.88 9.51 -23.23
N GLN A 285 6.03 10.28 -24.31
CA GLN A 285 5.79 11.73 -24.29
C GLN A 285 4.32 12.06 -23.97
N SER A 286 3.38 11.36 -24.63
CA SER A 286 1.95 11.48 -24.35
C SER A 286 1.63 11.11 -22.89
N ALA A 287 2.19 10.02 -22.37
CA ALA A 287 2.03 9.60 -20.98
C ALA A 287 2.55 10.66 -19.99
N LEU A 288 3.79 11.14 -20.17
CA LEU A 288 4.42 12.11 -19.26
C LEU A 288 3.68 13.45 -19.19
N SER A 289 2.95 13.82 -20.24
CA SER A 289 2.08 15.01 -20.29
C SER A 289 0.80 14.89 -19.45
N ARG A 290 0.43 13.68 -19.03
CA ARG A 290 -0.77 13.44 -18.21
C ARG A 290 -0.44 13.73 -16.75
N GLU A 291 -1.35 14.44 -16.07
CA GLU A 291 -1.21 14.71 -14.64
C GLU A 291 -1.12 13.41 -13.82
N GLY A 292 -1.99 12.43 -14.15
CA GLY A 292 -2.07 11.12 -13.53
C GLY A 292 -0.88 10.18 -13.81
N ASN A 293 0.03 10.53 -14.73
CA ASN A 293 1.25 9.75 -14.92
C ASN A 293 2.29 10.13 -13.85
N VAL A 294 2.80 9.12 -13.14
CA VAL A 294 3.90 9.27 -12.19
C VAL A 294 5.22 9.25 -12.95
N MET A 295 5.41 8.22 -13.78
CA MET A 295 6.58 8.03 -14.62
C MET A 295 6.23 7.19 -15.86
N ALA A 296 6.87 7.49 -16.99
CA ALA A 296 6.91 6.61 -18.16
C ALA A 296 8.28 6.76 -18.82
N GLU A 297 8.93 5.63 -19.09
CA GLU A 297 10.28 5.57 -19.63
C GLU A 297 10.41 4.36 -20.55
N ALA A 298 11.27 4.46 -21.56
CA ALA A 298 11.54 3.38 -22.49
C ALA A 298 13.04 3.16 -22.73
N TYR A 299 13.38 1.88 -22.82
CA TYR A 299 14.75 1.39 -22.86
C TYR A 299 14.93 0.32 -23.92
N TYR A 300 16.16 0.11 -24.36
CA TYR A 300 16.57 -1.11 -25.05
C TYR A 300 17.70 -1.80 -24.29
N GLU A 301 17.83 -3.11 -24.45
CA GLU A 301 18.92 -3.86 -23.82
C GLU A 301 20.24 -3.63 -24.55
N LYS A 302 21.29 -3.28 -23.81
CA LYS A 302 22.64 -3.02 -24.36
C LYS A 302 23.16 -4.20 -25.19
N ASP A 303 23.00 -5.42 -24.67
CA ASP A 303 23.53 -6.64 -25.29
C ASP A 303 22.57 -7.25 -26.33
N LYS A 304 21.30 -6.82 -26.35
CA LYS A 304 20.29 -7.24 -27.32
C LYS A 304 19.37 -6.08 -27.71
N PRO A 305 19.83 -5.14 -28.57
CA PRO A 305 19.08 -3.91 -28.87
C PRO A 305 17.70 -4.09 -29.52
N SER A 306 17.38 -5.29 -30.02
CA SER A 306 16.05 -5.64 -30.50
C SER A 306 15.01 -5.85 -29.39
N VAL A 307 15.44 -5.95 -28.13
CA VAL A 307 14.58 -6.03 -26.96
C VAL A 307 14.36 -4.63 -26.40
N LEU A 308 13.12 -4.19 -26.46
CA LEU A 308 12.66 -2.90 -25.95
C LEU A 308 11.82 -3.10 -24.68
N TRP A 309 11.91 -2.14 -23.77
CA TRP A 309 11.16 -2.09 -22.52
C TRP A 309 10.41 -0.77 -22.44
N LEU A 310 9.13 -0.83 -22.08
CA LEU A 310 8.33 0.31 -21.62
C LEU A 310 8.01 0.08 -20.14
N ILE A 311 8.41 1.02 -19.30
CA ILE A 311 8.29 0.92 -17.84
C ILE A 311 7.49 2.14 -17.38
N GLU A 312 6.35 1.94 -16.73
CA GLU A 312 5.39 3.02 -16.45
C GLU A 312 4.72 2.88 -15.08
N ARG A 313 4.42 4.02 -14.47
CA ARG A 313 3.60 4.15 -13.25
C ARG A 313 2.53 5.20 -13.41
N TRP A 314 1.33 4.88 -12.91
CA TRP A 314 0.17 5.77 -12.92
C TRP A 314 -0.41 5.88 -11.52
N LYS A 315 -0.89 7.09 -11.19
CA LYS A 315 -1.47 7.42 -9.88
C LYS A 315 -2.55 6.43 -9.46
N ASN A 316 -3.36 5.97 -10.41
CA ASN A 316 -4.38 4.96 -10.18
C ASN A 316 -4.83 4.27 -11.47
N LYS A 317 -5.67 3.23 -11.33
CA LYS A 317 -6.24 2.46 -12.44
C LYS A 317 -7.10 3.29 -13.39
N SER A 318 -7.84 4.28 -12.89
CA SER A 318 -8.70 5.12 -13.74
C SER A 318 -7.88 5.96 -14.71
N GLU A 319 -6.85 6.64 -14.21
CA GLU A 319 -5.92 7.45 -15.02
C GLU A 319 -5.26 6.61 -16.12
N TYR A 320 -4.81 5.39 -15.77
CA TYR A 320 -4.26 4.46 -16.75
C TYR A 320 -5.30 4.01 -17.77
N ALA A 321 -6.51 3.63 -17.32
CA ALA A 321 -7.59 3.17 -18.18
C ALA A 321 -8.03 4.24 -19.18
N ASP A 322 -7.99 5.52 -18.80
CA ASP A 322 -8.27 6.62 -19.71
C ASP A 322 -7.12 6.87 -20.67
N PHE A 323 -5.88 6.77 -20.21
CA PHE A 323 -4.71 6.92 -21.07
C PHE A 323 -4.64 5.84 -22.16
N VAL A 324 -4.93 4.58 -21.85
CA VAL A 324 -4.86 3.50 -22.86
C VAL A 324 -5.89 3.62 -24.00
N LYS A 325 -6.81 4.59 -23.93
CA LYS A 325 -7.78 4.93 -24.99
C LYS A 325 -7.24 5.97 -25.98
N THR A 326 -6.10 6.62 -25.71
CA THR A 326 -5.51 7.65 -26.59
C THR A 326 -5.02 7.07 -27.91
N THR A 327 -4.74 7.96 -28.87
CA THR A 327 -4.22 7.58 -30.19
C THR A 327 -2.85 6.91 -30.07
N GLU A 328 -1.95 7.43 -29.23
CA GLU A 328 -0.59 6.90 -29.06
C GLU A 328 -0.61 5.52 -28.42
N ALA A 329 -1.46 5.30 -27.40
CA ALA A 329 -1.62 3.99 -26.78
C ALA A 329 -2.22 2.95 -27.73
N LYS A 330 -3.20 3.35 -28.56
CA LYS A 330 -3.77 2.49 -29.60
C LYS A 330 -2.75 2.15 -30.70
N ALA A 331 -1.88 3.09 -31.06
CA ALA A 331 -0.80 2.86 -32.02
C ALA A 331 0.16 1.78 -31.51
N LEU A 332 0.64 1.90 -30.26
CA LEU A 332 1.52 0.88 -29.65
C LEU A 332 0.84 -0.49 -29.56
N LYS A 333 -0.43 -0.53 -29.09
CA LYS A 333 -1.21 -1.77 -29.02
C LYS A 333 -1.38 -2.46 -30.38
N SER A 334 -1.51 -1.67 -31.45
CA SER A 334 -1.62 -2.21 -32.81
C SER A 334 -0.29 -2.78 -33.29
N LEU A 335 0.81 -2.10 -32.99
CA LEU A 335 2.15 -2.51 -33.37
C LEU A 335 2.63 -3.76 -32.60
N GLN A 336 2.23 -3.89 -31.33
CA GLN A 336 2.53 -5.03 -30.47
C GLN A 336 2.12 -6.39 -31.09
N LYS A 337 1.11 -6.42 -31.96
CA LYS A 337 0.68 -7.64 -32.67
C LYS A 337 1.75 -8.22 -33.60
N ASN A 338 2.73 -7.41 -34.00
CA ASN A 338 3.79 -7.80 -34.93
C ASN A 338 5.10 -8.19 -34.24
N ALA A 339 5.14 -8.17 -32.90
CA ALA A 339 6.30 -8.51 -32.09
C ALA A 339 5.94 -9.54 -31.02
N PHE A 340 6.94 -10.29 -30.56
CA PHE A 340 6.79 -10.98 -29.29
C PHE A 340 6.71 -9.94 -28.19
N SER A 341 5.78 -10.10 -27.25
CA SER A 341 5.64 -9.16 -26.14
C SER A 341 5.24 -9.85 -24.85
N LYS A 342 5.72 -9.30 -23.74
CA LYS A 342 5.40 -9.78 -22.39
C LYS A 342 5.08 -8.58 -21.51
N ASN A 343 3.98 -8.67 -20.76
CA ASN A 343 3.55 -7.60 -19.85
C ASN A 343 3.65 -8.12 -18.41
N TYR A 344 4.13 -7.27 -17.52
CA TYR A 344 4.22 -7.50 -16.09
C TYR A 344 3.46 -6.39 -15.39
N ASN A 345 2.45 -6.76 -14.60
CA ASN A 345 1.91 -5.86 -13.60
C ASN A 345 2.74 -6.04 -12.33
N LEU A 346 3.00 -4.95 -11.63
CA LEU A 346 3.93 -4.89 -10.52
C LEU A 346 3.28 -4.27 -9.29
N SER A 347 3.65 -4.77 -8.12
CA SER A 347 3.43 -4.11 -6.84
C SER A 347 4.75 -3.54 -6.34
N ASP A 348 4.88 -2.21 -6.31
CA ASP A 348 6.06 -1.53 -5.81
C ASP A 348 6.17 -1.71 -4.29
N LEU A 349 7.27 -2.33 -3.83
CA LEU A 349 7.57 -2.54 -2.43
C LEU A 349 8.35 -1.30 -1.96
N GLU A 350 7.66 -0.36 -1.32
CA GLU A 350 8.10 1.02 -1.02
C GLU A 350 8.09 1.94 -2.25
N PRO A 351 6.90 2.35 -2.73
CA PRO A 351 6.78 3.18 -3.92
C PRO A 351 7.43 4.56 -3.71
N LEU A 352 8.16 4.99 -4.74
CA LEU A 352 8.71 6.35 -4.83
C LEU A 352 7.63 7.35 -5.21
N SER A 353 7.75 8.58 -4.71
CA SER A 353 6.92 9.70 -5.14
C SER A 353 7.19 10.09 -6.60
N LYS A 354 6.28 10.85 -7.21
CA LYS A 354 6.47 11.39 -8.57
C LYS A 354 7.76 12.20 -8.71
N SER A 355 8.13 13.00 -7.71
CA SER A 355 9.38 13.78 -7.75
C SER A 355 10.62 12.89 -7.60
N GLN A 356 10.55 11.83 -6.78
CA GLN A 356 11.64 10.87 -6.63
C GLN A 356 11.85 10.05 -7.92
N TRP A 357 10.78 9.56 -8.53
CA TRP A 357 10.83 8.84 -9.82
C TRP A 357 11.38 9.71 -10.95
N ARG A 358 11.08 11.01 -10.94
CA ARG A 358 11.50 11.96 -11.98
C ARG A 358 12.83 12.63 -11.68
N LYS A 359 13.58 12.19 -10.65
CA LYS A 359 14.97 12.63 -10.42
C LYS A 359 15.81 12.27 -11.65
N THR A 360 16.66 13.20 -12.09
CA THR A 360 17.40 13.07 -13.34
C THR A 360 18.90 13.08 -13.11
N THR A 361 19.62 12.52 -14.07
CA THR A 361 21.05 12.71 -14.23
C THR A 361 21.33 14.05 -14.91
N THR A 362 22.55 14.54 -14.71
CA THR A 362 23.07 15.74 -15.36
C THR A 362 23.77 15.37 -16.66
N LYS A 363 24.03 16.34 -17.55
CA LYS A 363 24.77 16.12 -18.81
C LYS A 363 26.19 15.54 -18.61
N THR A 364 26.76 15.67 -17.41
CA THR A 364 28.09 15.13 -17.08
C THR A 364 28.05 13.71 -16.53
N ASP A 365 26.87 13.18 -16.22
CA ASP A 365 26.71 11.81 -15.73
C ASP A 365 26.75 10.80 -16.87
N GLU A 366 27.37 9.65 -16.64
CA GLU A 366 27.35 8.49 -17.53
C GLU A 366 26.37 7.46 -16.97
N GLN A 367 25.07 7.76 -17.05
CA GLN A 367 24.04 6.98 -16.35
C GLN A 367 24.11 5.48 -16.69
N LEU A 368 24.13 4.66 -15.65
CA LEU A 368 23.95 3.21 -15.75
C LEU A 368 22.55 2.85 -15.25
N THR A 369 21.77 2.17 -16.09
CA THR A 369 20.44 1.66 -15.72
C THR A 369 20.47 0.14 -15.71
N ILE A 370 20.13 -0.44 -14.56
CA ILE A 370 20.10 -1.88 -14.33
C ILE A 370 18.69 -2.28 -13.99
N MET A 371 18.27 -3.40 -14.55
CA MET A 371 17.04 -4.07 -14.17
C MET A 371 17.35 -5.54 -13.90
N LEU A 372 16.99 -6.01 -12.71
CA LEU A 372 17.29 -7.39 -12.29
C LEU A 372 16.01 -8.12 -11.90
N PHE A 373 15.71 -9.20 -12.61
CA PHE A 373 14.68 -10.16 -12.20
C PHE A 373 15.25 -11.16 -11.19
N VAL A 374 14.56 -11.31 -10.06
CA VAL A 374 14.92 -12.22 -8.97
C VAL A 374 13.80 -13.22 -8.75
N ASP A 375 14.05 -14.49 -9.05
CA ASP A 375 13.12 -15.60 -8.79
C ASP A 375 13.47 -16.28 -7.46
N ALA A 376 12.79 -15.86 -6.39
CA ALA A 376 13.00 -16.37 -5.03
C ALA A 376 12.58 -17.84 -4.89
N LYS A 377 13.28 -18.59 -4.04
CA LYS A 377 12.82 -19.92 -3.62
C LYS A 377 11.50 -19.76 -2.85
N LYS A 378 10.60 -20.72 -3.05
CA LYS A 378 9.32 -20.71 -2.33
C LYS A 378 9.55 -20.79 -0.83
N GLY A 379 8.92 -19.91 -0.06
CA GLY A 379 9.09 -19.78 1.39
C GLY A 379 10.18 -18.81 1.85
N THR A 380 10.98 -18.25 0.93
CA THR A 380 12.02 -17.24 1.27
C THR A 380 11.62 -15.80 0.89
N GLU A 381 10.44 -15.61 0.30
CA GLU A 381 9.95 -14.34 -0.24
C GLU A 381 9.86 -13.26 0.85
N GLN A 382 9.39 -13.62 2.05
CA GLN A 382 9.30 -12.66 3.15
C GLN A 382 10.68 -12.23 3.65
N LYS A 383 11.64 -13.17 3.73
CA LYS A 383 13.04 -12.85 4.04
C LYS A 383 13.61 -11.88 3.02
N PHE A 384 13.31 -12.06 1.74
CA PHE A 384 13.74 -11.14 0.68
C PHE A 384 13.19 -9.73 0.88
N LYS A 385 11.87 -9.63 1.09
CA LYS A 385 11.18 -8.36 1.35
C LYS A 385 11.74 -7.66 2.59
N ASP A 386 11.94 -8.39 3.68
CA ASP A 386 12.47 -7.83 4.92
C ASP A 386 13.93 -7.37 4.76
N THR A 387 14.74 -8.13 4.02
CA THR A 387 16.15 -7.77 3.74
C THR A 387 16.22 -6.46 2.96
N TYR A 388 15.42 -6.34 1.88
CA TYR A 388 15.36 -5.11 1.10
C TYR A 388 14.74 -3.96 1.87
N HIS A 389 13.70 -4.20 2.68
CA HIS A 389 13.07 -3.15 3.48
C HIS A 389 14.08 -2.46 4.42
N ILE A 390 15.02 -3.21 4.98
CA ILE A 390 16.08 -2.68 5.85
C ILE A 390 17.13 -1.91 5.02
N ALA A 391 17.49 -2.43 3.85
CA ALA A 391 18.59 -1.90 3.05
C ALA A 391 18.18 -0.71 2.14
N MET A 392 16.93 -0.68 1.67
CA MET A 392 16.41 0.28 0.69
C MET A 392 16.60 1.74 1.08
N PRO A 393 16.33 2.19 2.32
CA PRO A 393 16.58 3.59 2.69
C PRO A 393 18.06 3.95 2.60
N GLN A 394 18.94 3.01 2.90
CA GLN A 394 20.39 3.21 2.82
C GLN A 394 20.81 3.29 1.35
N PHE A 395 20.33 2.38 0.50
CA PHE A 395 20.59 2.40 -0.93
C PHE A 395 20.14 3.71 -1.60
N ARG A 396 18.94 4.18 -1.27
CA ARG A 396 18.41 5.44 -1.81
C ARG A 396 19.17 6.68 -1.34
N SER A 397 19.92 6.57 -0.23
CA SER A 397 20.75 7.64 0.31
C SER A 397 22.19 7.63 -0.23
N GLU A 398 22.59 6.59 -0.96
CA GLU A 398 23.96 6.46 -1.47
C GLU A 398 24.32 7.57 -2.48
N PRO A 399 25.54 8.13 -2.39
CA PRO A 399 26.05 9.02 -3.41
C PRO A 399 26.03 8.37 -4.78
N GLY A 400 25.42 9.04 -5.76
CA GLY A 400 25.34 8.54 -7.14
C GLY A 400 24.13 7.65 -7.45
N VAL A 401 23.31 7.27 -6.46
CA VAL A 401 22.01 6.63 -6.73
C VAL A 401 20.98 7.68 -7.15
N VAL A 402 20.39 7.44 -8.33
CA VAL A 402 19.33 8.28 -8.90
C VAL A 402 17.97 7.68 -8.58
N THR A 403 17.83 6.37 -8.76
CA THR A 403 16.60 5.63 -8.50
C THR A 403 16.93 4.23 -8.03
N TYR A 404 16.20 3.76 -7.03
CA TYR A 404 16.26 2.38 -6.58
C TYR A 404 14.85 1.94 -6.17
N GLN A 405 14.26 1.06 -6.96
CA GLN A 405 12.91 0.52 -6.73
C GLN A 405 12.97 -1.00 -6.73
N LEU A 406 12.37 -1.61 -5.73
CA LEU A 406 12.02 -3.02 -5.73
C LEU A 406 10.54 -3.20 -6.00
N SER A 407 10.17 -4.09 -6.90
CA SER A 407 8.79 -4.45 -7.19
C SER A 407 8.61 -5.96 -7.15
N GLN A 408 7.38 -6.41 -6.85
CA GLN A 408 6.98 -7.81 -6.96
C GLN A 408 6.06 -7.96 -8.17
N VAL A 409 6.22 -9.04 -8.95
CA VAL A 409 5.33 -9.32 -10.09
C VAL A 409 3.99 -9.82 -9.58
N GLU A 410 2.90 -9.18 -10.01
CA GLU A 410 1.56 -9.61 -9.66
C GLU A 410 1.26 -10.98 -10.27
N GLY A 411 0.64 -11.87 -9.49
CA GLY A 411 0.34 -13.24 -9.89
C GLY A 411 1.50 -14.23 -9.74
N ASP A 412 2.73 -13.77 -9.47
CA ASP A 412 3.87 -14.62 -9.13
C ASP A 412 4.57 -14.09 -7.86
N GLY A 413 4.16 -14.62 -6.71
CA GLY A 413 4.73 -14.23 -5.42
C GLY A 413 6.23 -14.48 -5.28
N THR A 414 6.84 -15.29 -6.14
CA THR A 414 8.28 -15.58 -6.09
C THR A 414 9.11 -14.64 -6.96
N LEU A 415 8.50 -13.92 -7.89
CA LEU A 415 9.22 -13.11 -8.85
C LEU A 415 9.25 -11.63 -8.45
N PHE A 416 10.46 -11.10 -8.34
CA PHE A 416 10.75 -9.71 -8.01
C PHE A 416 11.56 -9.05 -9.11
N VAL A 417 11.50 -7.72 -9.16
CA VAL A 417 12.27 -6.91 -10.10
C VAL A 417 12.88 -5.73 -9.35
N THR A 418 14.20 -5.56 -9.40
CA THR A 418 14.82 -4.28 -9.05
C THR A 418 15.00 -3.44 -10.30
N PHE A 419 14.76 -2.14 -10.17
CA PHE A 419 15.02 -1.14 -11.20
C PHE A 419 15.87 -0.04 -10.60
N GLU A 420 17.09 0.08 -11.11
CA GLU A 420 18.19 0.78 -10.47
C GLU A 420 18.84 1.74 -11.47
N LYS A 421 19.04 2.99 -11.06
CA LYS A 421 19.72 4.02 -11.85
C LYS A 421 20.85 4.60 -11.04
N PHE A 422 22.05 4.55 -11.60
CA PHE A 422 23.26 5.12 -11.04
C PHE A 422 23.77 6.22 -11.96
N ARG A 423 24.38 7.27 -11.39
CA ARG A 423 24.98 8.37 -12.14
C ARG A 423 26.18 7.93 -12.99
N SER A 424 26.85 6.83 -12.62
CA SER A 424 28.02 6.32 -13.31
C SER A 424 28.28 4.85 -12.98
N GLN A 425 29.16 4.21 -13.77
CA GLN A 425 29.70 2.88 -13.45
C GLN A 425 30.42 2.86 -12.09
N ALA A 426 31.11 3.95 -11.72
CA ALA A 426 31.80 4.06 -10.43
C ALA A 426 30.82 4.10 -9.25
N ALA A 427 29.67 4.76 -9.39
CA ALA A 427 28.61 4.75 -8.38
C ALA A 427 28.00 3.36 -8.21
N PHE A 428 27.82 2.61 -9.31
CA PHE A 428 27.39 1.22 -9.21
C PHE A 428 28.43 0.32 -8.55
N GLN A 429 29.72 0.50 -8.85
CA GLN A 429 30.77 -0.27 -8.18
C GLN A 429 30.81 0.02 -6.68
N TYR A 430 30.67 1.30 -6.29
CA TYR A 430 30.53 1.67 -4.88
C TYR A 430 29.34 0.95 -4.22
N HIS A 431 28.19 0.89 -4.88
CA HIS A 431 27.01 0.19 -4.37
C HIS A 431 27.28 -1.30 -4.13
N LEU A 432 28.01 -1.98 -5.01
CA LEU A 432 28.39 -3.39 -4.83
C LEU A 432 29.33 -3.62 -3.65
N ASP A 433 30.16 -2.63 -3.31
CA ASP A 433 31.09 -2.68 -2.18
C ASP A 433 30.47 -2.10 -0.88
N PHE A 434 29.25 -1.59 -0.94
CA PHE A 434 28.58 -0.91 0.17
C PHE A 434 28.08 -1.93 1.21
N PRO A 435 28.51 -1.88 2.49
CA PRO A 435 28.21 -2.94 3.46
C PRO A 435 26.73 -3.35 3.59
N PRO A 436 25.74 -2.43 3.51
CA PRO A 436 24.32 -2.76 3.50
C PRO A 436 23.83 -3.66 2.35
N ILE A 437 24.57 -3.78 1.24
CA ILE A 437 24.23 -4.71 0.15
C ILE A 437 24.55 -6.16 0.49
N LYS A 438 25.45 -6.41 1.45
CA LYS A 438 25.93 -7.75 1.77
C LYS A 438 24.81 -8.75 2.10
N PRO A 439 23.81 -8.43 2.96
CA PRO A 439 22.68 -9.34 3.21
C PRO A 439 21.84 -9.63 1.95
N VAL A 440 21.76 -8.67 1.03
CA VAL A 440 21.09 -8.84 -0.27
C VAL A 440 21.87 -9.82 -1.14
N ILE A 441 23.19 -9.64 -1.27
CA ILE A 441 24.06 -10.56 -2.03
C ILE A 441 23.98 -11.97 -1.45
N GLU A 442 24.11 -12.13 -0.14
CA GLU A 442 24.01 -13.44 0.54
C GLU A 442 22.65 -14.11 0.28
N TYR A 443 21.56 -13.33 0.25
CA TYR A 443 20.25 -13.86 -0.13
C TYR A 443 20.26 -14.33 -1.59
N LEU A 444 20.76 -13.50 -2.52
CA LEU A 444 20.80 -13.81 -3.95
C LEU A 444 21.66 -15.05 -4.23
N GLU A 445 22.73 -15.30 -3.49
CA GLU A 445 23.54 -16.51 -3.67
C GLU A 445 22.86 -17.79 -3.18
N THR A 446 22.04 -17.69 -2.14
CA THR A 446 21.53 -18.88 -1.40
C THR A 446 20.06 -19.20 -1.68
N SER A 447 19.26 -18.20 -2.04
CA SER A 447 17.80 -18.21 -1.87
C SER A 447 17.01 -17.91 -3.14
N ILE A 448 17.63 -18.07 -4.31
CA ILE A 448 16.98 -17.92 -5.62
C ILE A 448 17.00 -19.23 -6.41
N LYS A 449 16.05 -19.42 -7.33
CA LYS A 449 15.91 -20.65 -8.12
C LYS A 449 17.01 -20.81 -9.17
N LYS A 450 17.50 -19.70 -9.74
CA LYS A 450 18.58 -19.66 -10.73
C LYS A 450 19.50 -18.49 -10.43
N PRO A 451 20.84 -18.66 -10.42
CA PRO A 451 21.80 -17.58 -10.16
C PRO A 451 21.54 -16.36 -11.07
N PRO A 452 21.63 -15.13 -10.55
CA PRO A 452 20.94 -13.98 -11.14
C PRO A 452 21.71 -13.35 -12.32
N PHE A 453 23.01 -13.61 -12.45
CA PHE A 453 23.86 -12.74 -13.25
C PHE A 453 23.76 -12.92 -14.76
N GLN A 454 23.40 -14.10 -15.28
CA GLN A 454 23.44 -14.33 -16.73
C GLN A 454 22.10 -14.14 -17.44
N ASN A 455 20.96 -14.43 -16.79
CA ASN A 455 19.66 -14.45 -17.46
C ASN A 455 18.65 -13.42 -16.93
N GLY A 456 18.87 -12.86 -15.74
CA GLY A 456 17.93 -11.92 -15.11
C GLY A 456 18.43 -10.48 -15.05
N LEU A 457 19.72 -10.25 -15.32
CA LEU A 457 20.35 -8.93 -15.29
C LEU A 457 20.25 -8.29 -16.68
N HIS A 458 19.63 -7.12 -16.76
CA HIS A 458 19.46 -6.36 -17.98
C HIS A 458 20.14 -4.99 -17.81
N THR A 459 21.14 -4.71 -18.66
CA THR A 459 21.69 -3.36 -18.79
C THR A 459 20.89 -2.60 -19.81
N LEU A 460 20.27 -1.50 -19.39
CA LEU A 460 19.28 -0.77 -20.16
C LEU A 460 19.85 0.57 -20.64
N ILE A 461 19.59 0.90 -21.91
CA ILE A 461 19.89 2.22 -22.48
C ILE A 461 18.57 2.94 -22.76
N GLU A 462 18.39 4.09 -22.11
CA GLU A 462 17.20 4.92 -22.27
C GLU A 462 17.13 5.50 -23.68
N PHE A 463 15.95 5.49 -24.28
CA PHE A 463 15.69 6.20 -25.53
C PHE A 463 14.42 7.07 -25.48
N ALA A 464 13.63 6.98 -24.39
CA ALA A 464 12.55 7.92 -24.12
C ALA A 464 12.33 8.07 -22.60
N PRO A 465 12.18 9.29 -22.07
CA PRO A 465 12.29 10.57 -22.78
C PRO A 465 13.76 10.89 -23.15
N LEU A 466 13.98 11.51 -24.32
CA LEU A 466 15.33 11.83 -24.82
C LEU A 466 16.02 12.98 -24.07
N THR A 467 15.27 13.75 -23.29
CA THR A 467 15.78 14.83 -22.45
C THR A 467 14.98 14.91 -21.17
N ARG A 468 15.69 14.95 -20.03
CA ARG A 468 15.18 15.53 -18.80
C ARG A 468 16.23 16.51 -18.29
N GLU A 469 16.24 17.70 -18.86
CA GLU A 469 16.80 18.87 -18.17
C GLU A 469 15.67 19.57 -17.42
#